data_AF-R0KRW9-F1
#
_entry.id   AF-R0KRW9-F1
#
_cell.length_a   1.000
_cell.length_b   1.000
_cell.length_c   1.000
_cell.angle_alpha   90.00
_cell.angle_beta   90.00
_cell.angle_gamma   90.00
#
_symmetry.space_group_name_H-M   'P 1'
#
loop_
_entity.id
_entity.type
_entity.pdbx_description
1 polymer ?
#
loop_
_entity_poly.entity_id
_entity_poly.type
_entity_poly.pdbx_seq_one_letter_code
_entity_poly.pdbx_strand_id
1 'polypeptide(L)'
;MKGTDCVDLLKNKHSPLRLGYVGIVNRSFQDVQSDLPLEESREKEKAFFSKSPYNQFSDKIGSSYLMKRIHFLFTEEVKKCIPTLRSALNKLIEEKKAEINDISMTNLLIDYYHCLQKVIGSHKYHGVFSYEEENVLFEFKTAFDRFTCEYDFTDVEREIKSSDSLIFHEQIIKDIVRKNVNLIQNEIIERIDSFSEHLYQSISKITTSLSTLASSLNALTISKMESQYDLLITDIKKYILIQGLYVNTRYPNFEISKILNKIKISEEDCNSNIIYIKRLFFFSGFG
;
A
#
# COMPACT_ATOMS: atom_id res chain seq x y z
N MET A 1 19.25 77.38 18.99
CA MET A 1 20.28 77.02 17.97
C MET A 1 19.64 77.19 16.60
N LYS A 2 20.13 78.15 15.79
CA LYS A 2 19.72 78.29 14.38
C LYS A 2 20.36 77.14 13.60
N GLY A 3 19.66 76.01 13.52
CA GLY A 3 20.13 74.78 12.91
C GLY A 3 19.89 74.74 11.40
N THR A 4 20.77 74.03 10.71
CA THR A 4 20.74 73.65 9.29
C THR A 4 19.33 73.26 8.83
N ASP A 5 18.83 73.91 7.78
CA ASP A 5 17.52 73.62 7.19
C ASP A 5 17.63 72.41 6.25
N CYS A 6 16.64 71.51 6.29
CA CYS A 6 16.60 70.29 5.48
C CYS A 6 15.83 70.47 4.16
N VAL A 7 15.46 71.71 3.79
CA VAL A 7 14.72 72.01 2.56
C VAL A 7 15.39 71.44 1.30
N ASP A 8 16.71 71.50 1.17
CA ASP A 8 17.40 70.97 -0.03
C ASP A 8 17.37 69.43 -0.10
N LEU A 9 17.26 68.77 1.05
CA LEU A 9 17.09 67.32 1.14
C LEU A 9 15.65 66.92 0.78
N LEU A 10 14.65 67.67 1.26
CA LEU A 10 13.24 67.50 0.87
C LEU A 10 13.01 67.79 -0.63
N LYS A 11 13.78 68.70 -1.23
CA LYS A 11 13.81 68.95 -2.68
C LYS A 11 14.52 67.86 -3.48
N ASN A 12 15.06 66.82 -2.82
CA ASN A 12 15.76 65.70 -3.44
C ASN A 12 17.03 66.13 -4.22
N LYS A 13 17.67 67.26 -3.88
CA LYS A 13 18.75 67.87 -4.69
C LYS A 13 20.15 67.31 -4.41
N HIS A 14 20.48 67.07 -3.14
CA HIS A 14 21.85 66.67 -2.74
C HIS A 14 22.10 65.15 -2.80
N SER A 15 21.05 64.32 -2.71
CA SER A 15 21.15 62.86 -2.77
C SER A 15 19.82 62.27 -3.27
N PRO A 16 19.58 62.25 -4.59
CA PRO A 16 18.27 61.96 -5.15
C PRO A 16 17.86 60.49 -4.95
N LEU A 17 16.72 60.26 -4.29
CA LEU A 17 16.06 58.95 -4.21
C LEU A 17 14.94 58.83 -5.26
N ARG A 18 14.72 57.61 -5.78
CA ARG A 18 13.65 57.32 -6.76
C ARG A 18 12.25 57.64 -6.23
N LEU A 19 12.03 57.49 -4.93
CA LEU A 19 10.74 57.74 -4.27
C LEU A 19 10.68 59.09 -3.54
N GLY A 20 11.78 59.84 -3.52
CA GLY A 20 11.92 61.11 -2.81
C GLY A 20 12.02 60.98 -1.29
N TYR A 21 12.03 62.12 -0.60
CA TYR A 21 12.04 62.21 0.86
C TYR A 21 10.70 62.73 1.38
N VAL A 22 10.32 62.29 2.57
CA VAL A 22 9.14 62.79 3.30
C VAL A 22 9.60 63.17 4.71
N GLY A 23 9.41 64.43 5.08
CA GLY A 23 9.65 64.89 6.45
C GLY A 23 8.52 64.45 7.38
N ILE A 24 8.85 64.11 8.63
CA ILE A 24 7.88 63.86 9.70
C ILE A 24 8.39 64.48 11.00
N VAL A 25 7.50 64.92 11.86
CA VAL A 25 7.84 65.35 13.23
C VAL A 25 7.14 64.44 14.22
N ASN A 26 7.92 63.73 15.01
CA ASN A 26 7.43 62.82 16.04
C ASN A 26 7.42 63.49 17.43
N ARG A 27 6.79 62.81 18.40
CA ARG A 27 6.81 63.21 19.81
C ARG A 27 8.24 63.27 20.35
N SER A 28 8.53 64.31 21.13
CA SER A 28 9.79 64.41 21.88
C SER A 28 9.75 63.55 23.14
N PHE A 29 10.89 63.35 23.79
CA PHE A 29 10.96 62.61 25.07
C PHE A 29 10.03 63.20 26.15
N GLN A 30 9.91 64.53 26.19
CA GLN A 30 9.02 65.21 27.12
C GLN A 30 7.54 64.99 26.78
N ASP A 31 7.17 65.04 25.49
CA ASP A 31 5.79 64.76 25.05
C ASP A 31 5.39 63.30 25.31
N VAL A 32 6.35 62.38 25.32
CA VAL A 32 6.12 60.98 25.69
C VAL A 32 5.90 60.84 27.19
N GLN A 33 6.69 61.51 28.03
CA GLN A 33 6.51 61.48 29.49
C GLN A 33 5.19 62.12 29.95
N SER A 34 4.68 63.11 29.20
CA SER A 34 3.41 63.78 29.49
C SER A 34 2.19 63.10 28.86
N ASP A 35 2.34 61.89 28.30
CA ASP A 35 1.29 61.15 27.61
C ASP A 35 0.51 61.99 26.59
N LEU A 36 1.22 62.79 25.78
CA LEU A 36 0.58 63.67 24.80
C LEU A 36 -0.28 62.83 23.83
N PRO A 37 -1.59 63.16 23.69
CA PRO A 37 -2.46 62.49 22.75
C PRO A 37 -1.91 62.56 21.32
N LEU A 38 -2.12 61.50 20.55
CA LEU A 38 -1.60 61.40 19.18
C LEU A 38 -2.18 62.51 18.28
N GLU A 39 -3.46 62.85 18.44
CA GLU A 39 -4.09 63.92 17.67
C GLU A 39 -3.47 65.28 17.96
N GLU A 40 -3.16 65.59 19.22
CA GLU A 40 -2.45 66.82 19.59
C GLU A 40 -1.02 66.84 19.02
N SER A 41 -0.34 65.69 18.99
CA SER A 41 0.96 65.57 18.29
C SER A 41 0.85 65.84 16.79
N ARG A 42 -0.25 65.44 16.14
CA ARG A 42 -0.48 65.71 14.71
C ARG A 42 -0.79 67.17 14.44
N GLU A 43 -1.50 67.83 15.35
CA GLU A 43 -1.73 69.28 15.27
C GLU A 43 -0.42 70.06 15.45
N LYS A 44 0.43 69.67 16.42
CA LYS A 44 1.79 70.21 16.57
C LYS A 44 2.64 70.00 15.32
N GLU A 45 2.57 68.81 14.70
CA GLU A 45 3.24 68.51 13.43
C GLU A 45 2.78 69.44 12.30
N LYS A 46 1.46 69.60 12.12
CA LYS A 46 0.90 70.53 11.12
C LYS A 46 1.35 71.97 11.37
N ALA A 47 1.24 72.44 12.62
CA ALA A 47 1.63 73.80 13.00
C ALA A 47 3.13 74.07 12.80
N PHE A 48 3.99 73.04 12.95
CA PHE A 48 5.41 73.13 12.64
C PHE A 48 5.64 73.29 11.13
N PHE A 49 4.98 72.47 10.31
CA PHE A 49 5.16 72.51 8.85
C PHE A 49 4.49 73.69 8.16
N SER A 50 3.49 74.34 8.77
CA SER A 50 2.91 75.59 8.28
C SER A 50 3.84 76.80 8.41
N LYS A 51 4.94 76.69 9.17
CA LYS A 51 5.91 77.77 9.35
C LYS A 51 6.97 77.77 8.24
N SER A 52 7.51 78.96 7.94
CA SER A 52 8.70 79.07 7.07
C SER A 52 9.88 78.36 7.74
N PRO A 53 10.69 77.56 7.00
CA PRO A 53 10.77 77.42 5.54
C PRO A 53 10.01 76.22 4.94
N TYR A 54 9.32 75.42 5.76
CA TYR A 54 8.68 74.16 5.34
C TYR A 54 7.28 74.33 4.75
N ASN A 55 6.65 75.49 4.90
CA ASN A 55 5.29 75.77 4.41
C ASN A 55 5.09 75.45 2.91
N GLN A 56 6.11 75.68 2.09
CA GLN A 56 6.09 75.39 0.64
C GLN A 56 5.88 73.90 0.30
N PHE A 57 6.10 73.01 1.29
CA PHE A 57 5.91 71.58 1.12
C PHE A 57 4.68 71.04 1.84
N SER A 58 3.93 71.85 2.61
CA SER A 58 2.89 71.38 3.55
C SER A 58 1.97 70.25 3.06
N ASP A 59 1.67 70.18 1.76
CA ASP A 59 0.88 69.10 1.13
C ASP A 59 1.59 67.75 0.92
N LYS A 60 2.93 67.72 0.97
CA LYS A 60 3.83 66.59 0.64
C LYS A 60 4.70 66.14 1.82
N ILE A 61 4.35 66.54 3.04
CA ILE A 61 5.10 66.28 4.27
C ILE A 61 4.14 65.96 5.42
N GLY A 62 4.68 65.30 6.44
CA GLY A 62 3.96 64.88 7.63
C GLY A 62 3.53 63.42 7.57
N SER A 63 3.25 62.91 8.77
CA SER A 63 2.87 61.50 9.00
C SER A 63 1.69 61.03 8.14
N SER A 64 0.69 61.89 7.93
CA SER A 64 -0.50 61.55 7.14
C SER A 64 -0.18 61.39 5.65
N TYR A 65 0.70 62.23 5.09
CA TYR A 65 1.11 62.12 3.69
C TYR A 65 1.97 60.87 3.48
N LEU A 66 2.90 60.60 4.41
CA LEU A 66 3.72 59.40 4.39
C LEU A 66 2.87 58.12 4.33
N MET A 67 1.85 58.02 5.19
CA MET A 67 0.95 56.87 5.23
C MET A 67 0.21 56.68 3.89
N LYS A 68 -0.34 57.76 3.32
CA LYS A 68 -1.00 57.73 2.00
C LYS A 68 -0.04 57.29 0.90
N ARG A 69 1.20 57.79 0.93
CA ARG A 69 2.22 57.46 -0.07
C ARG A 69 2.65 56.00 0.01
N ILE A 70 2.87 55.48 1.22
CA ILE A 70 3.18 54.05 1.43
C ILE A 70 2.02 53.18 0.95
N HIS A 71 0.78 53.53 1.32
CA HIS A 71 -0.40 52.78 0.89
C HIS A 71 -0.54 52.74 -0.63
N PHE A 72 -0.33 53.87 -1.31
CA PHE A 72 -0.34 53.94 -2.76
C PHE A 72 0.73 53.03 -3.39
N LEU A 73 1.99 53.15 -2.93
CA LEU A 73 3.10 52.35 -3.45
C LEU A 73 2.87 50.85 -3.24
N PHE A 74 2.43 50.46 -2.04
CA PHE A 74 2.10 49.07 -1.72
C PHE A 74 0.99 48.55 -2.63
N THR A 75 -0.07 49.33 -2.82
CA THR A 75 -1.21 48.94 -3.67
C THR A 75 -0.79 48.78 -5.14
N GLU A 76 0.06 49.67 -5.66
CA GLU A 76 0.59 49.53 -7.01
C GLU A 76 1.43 48.26 -7.18
N GLU A 77 2.33 47.98 -6.23
CA GLU A 77 3.17 46.79 -6.28
C GLU A 77 2.34 45.50 -6.16
N VAL A 78 1.38 45.43 -5.24
CA VAL A 78 0.47 44.28 -5.11
C VAL A 78 -0.32 44.06 -6.41
N LYS A 79 -0.84 45.14 -7.03
CA LYS A 79 -1.57 45.04 -8.30
C LYS A 79 -0.71 44.51 -9.44
N LYS A 80 0.60 44.81 -9.46
CA LYS A 80 1.54 44.25 -10.45
C LYS A 80 1.83 42.77 -10.20
N CYS A 81 1.87 42.33 -8.94
CA CYS A 81 2.17 40.94 -8.59
C CYS A 81 0.99 39.97 -8.82
N ILE A 82 -0.26 40.42 -8.62
CA ILE A 82 -1.45 39.55 -8.70
C ILE A 82 -1.60 38.83 -10.07
N PRO A 83 -1.49 39.51 -11.23
CA PRO A 83 -1.61 38.85 -12.53
C PRO A 83 -0.55 37.76 -12.75
N THR A 84 0.69 38.01 -12.32
CA THR A 84 1.80 37.05 -12.39
C THR A 84 1.51 35.82 -11.55
N LEU A 85 1.04 36.03 -10.31
CA LEU A 85 0.67 34.94 -9.40
C LEU A 85 -0.51 34.12 -9.95
N ARG A 86 -1.52 34.78 -10.52
CA ARG A 86 -2.65 34.12 -11.18
C ARG A 86 -2.20 33.27 -12.37
N SER A 87 -1.29 33.79 -13.19
CA SER A 87 -0.74 33.06 -14.34
C SER A 87 0.03 31.81 -13.91
N ALA A 88 0.91 31.95 -12.91
CA ALA A 88 1.66 30.83 -12.35
C ALA A 88 0.73 29.75 -11.76
N LEU A 89 -0.30 30.16 -11.03
CA LEU A 89 -1.28 29.25 -10.44
C LEU A 89 -2.12 28.54 -11.50
N ASN A 90 -2.56 29.25 -12.55
CA ASN A 90 -3.26 28.62 -13.66
C ASN A 90 -2.38 27.62 -14.41
N LYS A 91 -1.09 27.92 -14.59
CA LYS A 91 -0.15 26.98 -15.20
C LYS A 91 -0.01 25.69 -14.38
N LEU A 92 0.15 25.81 -13.06
CA LEU A 92 0.16 24.67 -12.13
C LEU A 92 -1.13 23.84 -12.21
N ILE A 93 -2.29 24.51 -12.30
CA ILE A 93 -3.58 23.82 -12.45
C ILE A 93 -3.64 23.05 -13.77
N GLU A 94 -3.22 23.64 -14.88
CA GLU A 94 -3.26 22.96 -16.19
C GLU A 94 -2.27 21.79 -16.27
N GLU A 95 -1.07 21.94 -15.70
CA GLU A 95 -0.12 20.82 -15.56
C GLU A 95 -0.73 19.67 -14.76
N LYS A 96 -1.39 19.96 -13.64
CA LYS A 96 -2.05 18.93 -12.82
C LYS A 96 -3.29 18.33 -13.48
N LYS A 97 -4.08 19.10 -14.22
CA LYS A 97 -5.19 18.57 -15.01
C LYS A 97 -4.71 17.65 -16.13
N ALA A 98 -3.60 17.97 -16.78
CA ALA A 98 -3.02 17.12 -17.82
C ALA A 98 -2.57 15.78 -17.24
N GLU A 99 -1.90 15.76 -16.09
CA GLU A 99 -1.57 14.54 -15.35
C GLU A 99 -2.83 13.71 -15.02
N ILE A 100 -3.91 14.36 -14.56
CA ILE A 100 -5.18 13.67 -14.25
C ILE A 100 -5.84 13.13 -15.52
N ASN A 101 -5.79 13.85 -16.64
CA ASN A 101 -6.43 13.39 -17.87
C ASN A 101 -5.71 12.18 -18.47
N ASP A 102 -4.39 12.11 -18.37
CA ASP A 102 -3.61 10.93 -18.76
C ASP A 102 -4.03 9.68 -17.95
N ILE A 103 -4.28 9.89 -16.65
CA ILE A 103 -4.82 8.88 -15.71
C ILE A 103 -6.29 8.54 -16.02
N SER A 104 -7.09 9.49 -16.51
CA SER A 104 -8.52 9.31 -16.80
C SER A 104 -8.78 8.65 -18.16
N MET A 105 -7.83 8.73 -19.09
CA MET A 105 -7.94 8.16 -20.45
C MET A 105 -7.57 6.68 -20.52
N THR A 106 -6.87 6.18 -19.49
CA THR A 106 -6.72 4.77 -19.23
C THR A 106 -7.87 4.32 -18.33
N ASN A 107 -8.61 3.28 -18.71
CA ASN A 107 -9.51 2.64 -17.77
C ASN A 107 -8.65 2.02 -16.67
N LEU A 108 -8.39 2.75 -15.58
CA LEU A 108 -7.53 2.35 -14.47
C LEU A 108 -7.84 0.94 -13.95
N LEU A 109 -9.11 0.53 -14.03
CA LEU A 109 -9.56 -0.81 -13.70
C LEU A 109 -9.08 -1.87 -14.70
N ILE A 110 -9.12 -1.58 -15.99
CA ILE A 110 -8.61 -2.46 -17.06
C ILE A 110 -7.08 -2.57 -16.94
N ASP A 111 -6.42 -1.44 -16.68
CA ASP A 111 -4.98 -1.38 -16.45
C ASP A 111 -4.55 -2.17 -15.21
N TYR A 112 -5.27 -2.00 -14.10
CA TYR A 112 -5.06 -2.77 -12.90
C TYR A 112 -5.30 -4.27 -13.15
N TYR A 113 -6.36 -4.62 -13.89
CA TYR A 113 -6.64 -5.99 -14.27
C TYR A 113 -5.53 -6.62 -15.11
N HIS A 114 -5.00 -5.90 -16.11
CA HIS A 114 -3.85 -6.39 -16.89
C HIS A 114 -2.58 -6.52 -16.04
N CYS A 115 -2.38 -5.65 -15.05
CA CYS A 115 -1.29 -5.79 -14.08
C CYS A 115 -1.47 -7.07 -13.23
N LEU A 116 -2.68 -7.35 -12.74
CA LEU A 116 -2.99 -8.61 -12.04
C LEU A 116 -2.75 -9.83 -12.94
N GLN A 117 -3.10 -9.76 -14.23
CA GLN A 117 -2.80 -10.83 -15.19
C GLN A 117 -1.29 -11.07 -15.39
N LYS A 118 -0.46 -10.04 -15.19
CA LYS A 118 1.01 -10.15 -15.19
C LYS A 118 1.56 -10.73 -13.87
N VAL A 119 0.93 -10.43 -12.74
CA VAL A 119 1.30 -11.07 -11.45
C VAL A 119 1.03 -12.58 -11.52
N ILE A 120 -0.13 -12.95 -12.06
CA ILE A 120 -0.54 -14.36 -12.16
C ILE A 120 0.15 -15.08 -13.32
N GLY A 121 0.44 -14.43 -14.45
CA GLY A 121 0.95 -15.10 -15.64
C GLY A 121 1.98 -14.30 -16.43
N SER A 122 2.52 -14.89 -17.49
CA SER A 122 3.58 -14.30 -18.31
C SER A 122 3.09 -13.27 -19.34
N HIS A 123 2.18 -12.37 -18.96
CA HIS A 123 1.69 -11.33 -19.85
C HIS A 123 2.61 -10.09 -19.82
N LYS A 124 3.05 -9.63 -20.99
CA LYS A 124 3.76 -8.35 -21.11
C LYS A 124 2.74 -7.23 -20.98
N TYR A 125 2.82 -6.49 -19.86
CA TYR A 125 2.01 -5.30 -19.62
C TYR A 125 2.92 -4.09 -19.37
N HIS A 126 2.56 -2.96 -19.95
CA HIS A 126 3.12 -1.63 -19.68
C HIS A 126 1.94 -0.67 -19.50
N GLY A 127 1.82 -0.07 -18.33
CA GLY A 127 0.81 0.93 -18.03
C GLY A 127 1.04 1.55 -16.65
N VAL A 128 0.02 2.18 -16.09
CA VAL A 128 0.16 2.99 -14.87
C VAL A 128 0.58 2.16 -13.65
N PHE A 129 0.21 0.88 -13.62
CA PHE A 129 0.56 -0.08 -12.58
C PHE A 129 1.79 -0.90 -12.95
N SER A 130 2.78 -0.94 -12.06
CA SER A 130 4.03 -1.69 -12.23
C SER A 130 4.16 -2.84 -11.23
N TYR A 131 4.65 -3.97 -11.75
CA TYR A 131 5.09 -5.16 -11.00
C TYR A 131 6.37 -5.68 -11.67
N GLU A 132 7.43 -5.86 -10.89
CA GLU A 132 8.79 -6.12 -11.39
C GLU A 132 9.25 -7.58 -11.20
N GLU A 133 8.56 -8.35 -10.38
CA GLU A 133 8.96 -9.73 -10.05
C GLU A 133 8.45 -10.76 -11.07
N GLU A 134 8.93 -12.00 -10.94
CA GLU A 134 8.45 -13.14 -11.73
C GLU A 134 6.99 -13.50 -11.35
N ASN A 135 6.32 -14.23 -12.24
CA ASN A 135 4.94 -14.63 -12.01
C ASN A 135 4.86 -15.74 -10.95
N VAL A 136 3.79 -15.69 -10.16
CA VAL A 136 3.55 -16.61 -9.03
C VAL A 136 3.20 -18.03 -9.51
N LEU A 137 2.74 -18.18 -10.77
CA LEU A 137 2.29 -19.46 -11.33
C LEU A 137 3.43 -20.46 -11.56
N PHE A 138 4.62 -20.00 -11.93
CA PHE A 138 5.77 -20.88 -12.10
C PHE A 138 6.19 -21.54 -10.77
N GLU A 139 6.20 -20.75 -9.68
CA GLU A 139 6.48 -21.26 -8.35
C GLU A 139 5.40 -22.22 -7.87
N PHE A 140 4.13 -21.89 -8.08
CA PHE A 140 3.01 -22.78 -7.76
C PHE A 140 3.11 -24.13 -8.45
N LYS A 141 3.36 -24.13 -9.76
CA LYS A 141 3.48 -25.36 -10.54
C LYS A 141 4.63 -26.22 -10.02
N THR A 142 5.78 -25.59 -9.75
CA THR A 142 6.96 -26.27 -9.20
C THR A 142 6.69 -26.83 -7.79
N ALA A 143 5.94 -26.11 -6.96
CA ALA A 143 5.58 -26.52 -5.61
C ALA A 143 4.63 -27.72 -5.60
N PHE A 144 3.65 -27.77 -6.50
CA PHE A 144 2.71 -28.89 -6.60
C PHE A 144 3.27 -30.11 -7.34
N ASP A 145 4.16 -29.92 -8.32
CA ASP A 145 4.82 -31.04 -9.03
C ASP A 145 5.75 -31.85 -8.10
N ARG A 146 6.24 -31.25 -7.01
CA ARG A 146 7.07 -31.90 -5.99
C ARG A 146 6.28 -32.45 -4.79
N PHE A 147 4.97 -32.68 -4.94
CA PHE A 147 4.15 -33.16 -3.83
C PHE A 147 4.63 -34.52 -3.30
N THR A 148 5.11 -34.51 -2.06
CA THR A 148 5.52 -35.71 -1.32
C THR A 148 4.84 -35.70 0.04
N CYS A 149 3.92 -36.64 0.26
CA CYS A 149 3.26 -36.82 1.55
C CYS A 149 3.83 -38.08 2.22
N GLU A 150 4.23 -37.96 3.49
CA GLU A 150 4.62 -39.12 4.29
C GLU A 150 3.36 -39.81 4.83
N TYR A 151 3.23 -41.11 4.55
CA TYR A 151 2.07 -41.91 4.94
C TYR A 151 2.35 -42.64 6.25
N ASP A 152 1.35 -42.67 7.14
CA ASP A 152 1.43 -43.37 8.41
C ASP A 152 0.68 -44.71 8.35
N PHE A 153 1.41 -45.79 8.65
CA PHE A 153 0.90 -47.16 8.72
C PHE A 153 1.15 -47.82 10.08
N THR A 154 1.56 -47.06 11.10
CA THR A 154 1.92 -47.58 12.43
C THR A 154 0.79 -48.36 13.10
N ASP A 155 -0.47 -48.00 12.84
CA ASP A 155 -1.64 -48.71 13.37
C ASP A 155 -1.80 -50.11 12.75
N VAL A 156 -1.38 -50.30 11.49
CA VAL A 156 -1.33 -51.64 10.86
C VAL A 156 -0.37 -52.56 11.59
N GLU A 157 0.83 -52.07 11.89
CA GLU A 157 1.87 -52.86 12.54
C GLU A 157 1.46 -53.26 13.96
N ARG A 158 0.81 -52.35 14.70
CA ARG A 158 0.30 -52.63 16.05
C ARG A 158 -0.81 -53.68 16.03
N GLU A 159 -1.74 -53.57 15.08
CA GLU A 159 -2.93 -54.41 15.05
C GLU A 159 -2.67 -55.81 14.45
N ILE A 160 -1.71 -55.93 13.53
CA ILE A 160 -1.16 -57.23 13.10
C ILE A 160 -0.47 -57.93 14.28
N LYS A 161 0.28 -57.18 15.11
CA LYS A 161 0.99 -57.72 16.27
C LYS A 161 0.04 -58.11 17.41
N SER A 162 -1.13 -57.48 17.53
CA SER A 162 -2.09 -57.73 18.60
C SER A 162 -3.23 -58.70 18.25
N SER A 163 -3.48 -58.98 16.97
CA SER A 163 -4.60 -59.82 16.53
C SER A 163 -4.14 -61.25 16.23
N ASP A 164 -4.64 -62.23 16.99
CA ASP A 164 -4.46 -63.67 16.71
C ASP A 164 -5.28 -64.17 15.50
N SER A 165 -6.02 -63.29 14.83
CA SER A 165 -6.90 -63.63 13.71
C SER A 165 -6.15 -63.63 12.37
N LEU A 166 -6.30 -64.72 11.60
CA LEU A 166 -5.82 -64.91 10.23
C LEU A 166 -6.42 -63.93 9.18
N ILE A 167 -7.38 -63.09 9.56
CA ILE A 167 -8.17 -62.26 8.64
C ILE A 167 -7.99 -60.79 8.98
N PHE A 168 -7.48 -60.01 8.03
CA PHE A 168 -7.44 -58.56 8.10
C PHE A 168 -8.87 -57.98 8.06
N HIS A 169 -9.29 -57.30 9.12
CA HIS A 169 -10.63 -56.72 9.19
C HIS A 169 -10.72 -55.45 8.32
N GLU A 170 -11.75 -55.36 7.46
CA GLU A 170 -11.94 -54.26 6.49
C GLU A 170 -12.01 -52.87 7.16
N GLN A 171 -12.46 -52.83 8.42
CA GLN A 171 -12.56 -51.60 9.20
C GLN A 171 -11.20 -50.94 9.45
N ILE A 172 -10.16 -51.74 9.67
CA ILE A 172 -8.80 -51.25 9.94
C ILE A 172 -8.28 -50.53 8.70
N ILE A 173 -8.43 -51.14 7.51
CA ILE A 173 -8.06 -50.54 6.23
C ILE A 173 -8.80 -49.21 6.01
N LYS A 174 -10.09 -49.15 6.33
CA LYS A 174 -10.88 -47.91 6.23
C LYS A 174 -10.36 -46.82 7.16
N ASP A 175 -10.00 -47.15 8.39
CA ASP A 175 -9.50 -46.18 9.37
C ASP A 175 -8.08 -45.68 9.01
N ILE A 176 -7.22 -46.55 8.47
CA ILE A 176 -5.89 -46.19 7.95
C ILE A 176 -6.00 -45.29 6.71
N VAL A 177 -6.87 -45.64 5.77
CA VAL A 177 -7.11 -44.81 4.58
C VAL A 177 -7.64 -43.45 5.02
N ARG A 178 -8.58 -43.40 5.97
CA ARG A 178 -9.11 -42.14 6.51
C ARG A 178 -8.01 -41.30 7.18
N LYS A 179 -7.14 -41.90 7.99
CA LYS A 179 -6.01 -41.23 8.64
C LYS A 179 -5.05 -40.63 7.61
N ASN A 180 -4.66 -41.41 6.61
CA ASN A 180 -3.76 -40.95 5.54
C ASN A 180 -4.39 -39.91 4.63
N VAL A 181 -5.69 -40.02 4.35
CA VAL A 181 -6.45 -39.00 3.61
C VAL A 181 -6.48 -37.67 4.36
N ASN A 182 -6.59 -37.69 5.69
CA ASN A 182 -6.49 -36.49 6.53
C ASN A 182 -5.05 -35.90 6.55
N LEU A 183 -4.00 -36.73 6.45
CA LEU A 183 -2.63 -36.22 6.31
C LEU A 183 -2.42 -35.51 4.97
N ILE A 184 -2.91 -36.11 3.88
CA ILE A 184 -2.90 -35.50 2.54
C ILE A 184 -3.68 -34.18 2.54
N GLN A 185 -4.81 -34.13 3.26
CA GLN A 185 -5.59 -32.91 3.42
C GLN A 185 -4.78 -31.78 4.05
N ASN A 186 -4.11 -32.06 5.16
CA ASN A 186 -3.33 -31.04 5.87
C ASN A 186 -2.20 -30.52 4.99
N GLU A 187 -1.47 -31.41 4.31
CA GLU A 187 -0.39 -31.03 3.38
C GLU A 187 -0.90 -30.18 2.21
N ILE A 188 -2.07 -30.51 1.64
CA ILE A 188 -2.69 -29.72 0.56
C ILE A 188 -3.08 -28.34 1.09
N ILE A 189 -3.71 -28.26 2.27
CA ILE A 189 -4.13 -26.99 2.86
C ILE A 189 -2.92 -26.10 3.14
N GLU A 190 -1.87 -26.62 3.78
CA GLU A 190 -0.65 -25.87 4.09
C GLU A 190 0.04 -25.31 2.83
N ARG A 191 0.03 -26.06 1.73
CA ARG A 191 0.58 -25.59 0.45
C ARG A 191 -0.26 -24.50 -0.19
N ILE A 192 -1.59 -24.60 -0.12
CA ILE A 192 -2.48 -23.56 -0.62
C ILE A 192 -2.37 -22.31 0.26
N ASP A 193 -2.26 -22.45 1.58
CA ASP A 193 -1.98 -21.37 2.53
C ASP A 193 -0.71 -20.61 2.12
N SER A 194 0.42 -21.34 2.00
CA SER A 194 1.71 -20.76 1.63
C SER A 194 1.67 -20.04 0.26
N PHE A 195 0.98 -20.63 -0.72
CA PHE A 195 0.80 -19.98 -2.03
C PHE A 195 -0.07 -18.73 -1.93
N SER A 196 -1.17 -18.77 -1.17
CA SER A 196 -2.07 -17.63 -1.02
C SER A 196 -1.36 -16.45 -0.34
N GLU A 197 -0.52 -16.71 0.67
CA GLU A 197 0.29 -15.70 1.33
C GLU A 197 1.29 -15.06 0.36
N HIS A 198 1.98 -15.87 -0.44
CA HIS A 198 2.90 -15.37 -1.46
C HIS A 198 2.16 -14.52 -2.51
N LEU A 199 0.98 -14.95 -2.94
CA LEU A 199 0.15 -14.22 -3.89
C LEU A 199 -0.33 -12.86 -3.33
N TYR A 200 -0.71 -12.79 -2.04
CA TYR A 200 -1.07 -11.52 -1.39
C TYR A 200 0.13 -10.58 -1.27
N GLN A 201 1.31 -11.12 -0.95
CA GLN A 201 2.55 -10.34 -0.95
C GLN A 201 2.85 -9.78 -2.34
N SER A 202 2.73 -10.58 -3.40
CA SER A 202 2.93 -10.11 -4.77
C SER A 202 1.92 -9.04 -5.19
N ILE A 203 0.64 -9.17 -4.82
CA ILE A 203 -0.38 -8.14 -5.09
C ILE A 203 -0.08 -6.85 -4.32
N SER A 204 0.40 -6.95 -3.07
CA SER A 204 0.74 -5.77 -2.27
C SER A 204 1.91 -4.95 -2.86
N LYS A 205 2.79 -5.59 -3.64
CA LYS A 205 3.93 -4.97 -4.34
C LYS A 205 3.53 -4.21 -5.61
N ILE A 206 2.26 -4.28 -6.05
CA ILE A 206 1.79 -3.50 -7.21
C ILE A 206 1.83 -2.01 -6.84
N THR A 207 2.58 -1.22 -7.61
CA THR A 207 2.81 0.21 -7.36
C THR A 207 2.29 1.08 -8.51
N THR A 208 1.97 2.35 -8.21
CA THR A 208 1.63 3.39 -9.20
C THR A 208 2.13 4.75 -8.75
N SER A 209 2.04 5.74 -9.63
CA SER A 209 2.20 7.16 -9.31
C SER A 209 1.22 7.68 -8.24
N LEU A 210 0.05 7.04 -8.06
CA LEU A 210 -0.92 7.33 -7.00
C LEU A 210 -0.90 6.20 -5.95
N SER A 211 0.05 6.28 -5.03
CA SER A 211 0.26 5.25 -3.99
C SER A 211 -0.99 4.94 -3.16
N THR A 212 -1.85 5.92 -2.89
CA THR A 212 -3.10 5.74 -2.16
C THR A 212 -4.12 4.91 -2.93
N LEU A 213 -4.23 5.13 -4.25
CA LEU A 213 -5.12 4.37 -5.13
C LEU A 213 -4.64 2.92 -5.25
N ALA A 214 -3.34 2.72 -5.49
CA ALA A 214 -2.75 1.37 -5.53
C ALA A 214 -2.99 0.61 -4.21
N SER A 215 -2.74 1.26 -3.07
CA SER A 215 -2.95 0.64 -1.75
C SER A 215 -4.41 0.24 -1.54
N SER A 216 -5.36 1.10 -1.91
CA SER A 216 -6.79 0.81 -1.78
C SER A 216 -7.26 -0.31 -2.70
N LEU A 217 -6.78 -0.35 -3.95
CA LEU A 217 -7.12 -1.41 -4.90
C LEU A 217 -6.50 -2.76 -4.51
N ASN A 218 -5.25 -2.75 -4.06
CA ASN A 218 -4.57 -3.94 -3.55
C ASN A 218 -5.32 -4.49 -2.33
N ALA A 219 -5.69 -3.65 -1.37
CA ALA A 219 -6.46 -4.07 -0.19
C ALA A 219 -7.83 -4.67 -0.57
N LEU A 220 -8.56 -4.05 -1.51
CA LEU A 220 -9.84 -4.55 -1.99
C LEU A 220 -9.70 -5.91 -2.69
N THR A 221 -8.66 -6.06 -3.50
CA THR A 221 -8.38 -7.32 -4.23
C THR A 221 -8.01 -8.44 -3.27
N ILE A 222 -7.13 -8.17 -2.30
CA ILE A 222 -6.73 -9.13 -1.27
C ILE A 222 -7.96 -9.57 -0.46
N SER A 223 -8.77 -8.62 0.04
CA SER A 223 -9.98 -8.94 0.80
C SER A 223 -10.96 -9.82 0.00
N LYS A 224 -11.11 -9.55 -1.31
CA LYS A 224 -11.97 -10.37 -2.16
C LYS A 224 -11.40 -11.78 -2.36
N MET A 225 -10.08 -11.92 -2.47
CA MET A 225 -9.41 -13.20 -2.60
C MET A 225 -9.46 -14.02 -1.32
N GLU A 226 -9.25 -13.42 -0.15
CA GLU A 226 -9.42 -14.07 1.17
C GLU A 226 -10.82 -14.67 1.31
N SER A 227 -11.85 -13.92 0.90
CA SER A 227 -13.23 -14.44 0.90
C SER A 227 -13.43 -15.64 -0.03
N GLN A 228 -12.71 -15.72 -1.16
CA GLN A 228 -12.75 -16.89 -2.04
C GLN A 228 -11.94 -18.07 -1.50
N TYR A 229 -10.82 -17.78 -0.83
CA TYR A 229 -9.98 -18.76 -0.18
C TYR A 229 -10.76 -19.57 0.87
N ASP A 230 -11.54 -18.90 1.73
CA ASP A 230 -12.38 -19.56 2.73
C ASP A 230 -13.40 -20.54 2.13
N LEU A 231 -14.00 -20.17 1.00
CA LEU A 231 -14.92 -21.02 0.26
C LEU A 231 -14.20 -22.25 -0.31
N LEU A 232 -13.02 -22.05 -0.92
CA LEU A 232 -12.21 -23.11 -1.48
C LEU A 232 -11.78 -24.14 -0.41
N ILE A 233 -11.31 -23.67 0.75
CA ILE A 233 -10.95 -24.56 1.87
C ILE A 233 -12.16 -25.33 2.39
N THR A 234 -13.32 -24.69 2.45
CA THR A 234 -14.57 -25.35 2.84
C THR A 234 -14.94 -26.47 1.87
N ASP A 235 -14.80 -26.24 0.57
CA ASP A 235 -15.11 -27.24 -0.46
C ASP A 235 -14.09 -28.37 -0.53
N ILE A 236 -12.79 -28.08 -0.33
CA ILE A 236 -11.75 -29.12 -0.18
C ILE A 236 -12.05 -30.02 1.02
N LYS A 237 -12.39 -29.43 2.18
CA LYS A 237 -12.78 -30.18 3.38
C LYS A 237 -13.97 -31.10 3.12
N LYS A 238 -15.00 -30.62 2.42
CA LYS A 238 -16.17 -31.45 2.02
C LYS A 238 -15.77 -32.58 1.08
N TYR A 239 -14.99 -32.29 0.05
CA TYR A 239 -14.56 -33.30 -0.92
C TYR A 239 -13.79 -34.43 -0.25
N ILE A 240 -12.84 -34.08 0.62
CA ILE A 240 -12.02 -35.05 1.35
C ILE A 240 -12.86 -35.86 2.35
N LEU A 241 -13.82 -35.22 3.04
CA LEU A 241 -14.78 -35.93 3.89
C LEU A 241 -15.56 -36.99 3.11
N ILE A 242 -16.02 -36.67 1.90
CA ILE A 242 -16.71 -37.63 1.01
C ILE A 242 -15.78 -38.81 0.67
N GLN A 243 -14.52 -38.54 0.31
CA GLN A 243 -13.53 -39.58 0.02
C GLN A 243 -13.25 -40.47 1.26
N GLY A 244 -13.25 -39.90 2.46
CA GLY A 244 -13.06 -40.62 3.72
C GLY A 244 -14.29 -41.41 4.21
N LEU A 245 -15.48 -41.16 3.66
CA LEU A 245 -16.72 -41.88 3.98
C LEU A 245 -16.90 -43.16 3.16
N TYR A 246 -16.37 -43.20 1.93
CA TYR A 246 -16.51 -44.35 1.04
C TYR A 246 -15.16 -44.74 0.41
N VAL A 247 -14.54 -45.78 0.98
CA VAL A 247 -13.32 -46.38 0.41
C VAL A 247 -13.72 -47.55 -0.49
N ASN A 248 -13.62 -47.36 -1.81
CA ASN A 248 -13.94 -48.42 -2.78
C ASN A 248 -12.79 -49.42 -2.91
N THR A 249 -12.82 -50.48 -2.09
CA THR A 249 -11.84 -51.57 -2.12
C THR A 249 -11.95 -52.48 -3.35
N ARG A 250 -12.98 -52.30 -4.20
CA ARG A 250 -13.18 -53.02 -5.46
C ARG A 250 -12.78 -52.20 -6.69
N TYR A 251 -12.13 -51.06 -6.49
CA TYR A 251 -11.68 -50.22 -7.60
C TYR A 251 -10.65 -50.98 -8.47
N PRO A 252 -10.70 -50.88 -9.81
CA PRO A 252 -9.85 -51.70 -10.70
C PRO A 252 -8.34 -51.61 -10.45
N ASN A 253 -7.89 -50.49 -9.88
CA ASN A 253 -6.48 -50.24 -9.56
C ASN A 253 -6.14 -50.43 -8.07
N PHE A 254 -7.08 -50.91 -7.25
CA PHE A 254 -6.88 -51.11 -5.82
C PHE A 254 -6.33 -52.53 -5.55
N GLU A 255 -5.01 -52.63 -5.43
CA GLU A 255 -4.31 -53.88 -5.10
C GLU A 255 -3.83 -53.86 -3.65
N ILE A 256 -4.45 -54.67 -2.79
CA ILE A 256 -4.07 -54.83 -1.38
C ILE A 256 -2.61 -55.34 -1.25
N SER A 257 -2.14 -56.14 -2.21
CA SER A 257 -0.77 -56.64 -2.30
C SER A 257 0.28 -55.53 -2.39
N LYS A 258 -0.01 -54.41 -3.07
CA LYS A 258 0.89 -53.25 -3.15
C LYS A 258 0.98 -52.48 -1.83
N ILE A 259 -0.10 -52.45 -1.05
CA ILE A 259 -0.14 -51.81 0.28
C ILE A 259 0.69 -52.65 1.26
N LEU A 260 0.50 -53.98 1.27
CA LEU A 260 1.26 -54.89 2.12
C LEU A 260 2.76 -54.91 1.82
N ASN A 261 3.17 -54.68 0.57
CA ASN A 261 4.58 -54.55 0.20
C ASN A 261 5.22 -53.23 0.64
N LYS A 262 4.42 -52.16 0.84
CA LYS A 262 4.91 -50.87 1.37
C LYS A 262 5.07 -50.87 2.88
N ILE A 263 4.32 -51.72 3.59
CA ILE A 263 4.48 -51.94 5.02
C ILE A 263 5.71 -52.87 5.18
N LYS A 264 6.86 -52.32 5.57
CA LYS A 264 8.10 -53.07 5.79
C LYS A 264 7.99 -53.94 7.06
N ILE A 265 7.12 -54.95 7.04
CA ILE A 265 7.06 -55.92 8.13
C ILE A 265 8.32 -56.78 8.05
N SER A 266 9.24 -56.58 8.99
CA SER A 266 10.41 -57.42 9.22
C SER A 266 9.97 -58.89 9.36
N GLU A 267 10.61 -59.78 8.59
CA GLU A 267 10.32 -61.23 8.63
C GLU A 267 10.65 -61.87 9.98
N GLU A 268 11.41 -61.19 10.85
CA GLU A 268 11.81 -61.69 12.17
C GLU A 268 10.71 -61.54 13.24
N ASP A 269 9.72 -60.66 13.03
CA ASP A 269 8.68 -60.31 14.02
C ASP A 269 7.32 -61.02 13.79
N CYS A 270 7.21 -61.88 12.78
CA CYS A 270 5.93 -62.46 12.38
C CYS A 270 5.71 -63.88 12.92
N ASN A 271 4.60 -64.07 13.64
CA ASN A 271 4.03 -65.41 13.88
C ASN A 271 3.86 -66.16 12.54
N SER A 272 4.13 -67.47 12.54
CA SER A 272 4.17 -68.34 11.35
C SER A 272 2.92 -68.28 10.45
N ASN A 273 1.80 -67.78 10.98
CA ASN A 273 0.54 -67.56 10.26
C ASN A 273 0.57 -66.39 9.25
N ILE A 274 1.35 -65.32 9.50
CA ILE A 274 1.46 -64.16 8.58
C ILE A 274 2.29 -64.51 7.34
N ILE A 275 3.29 -65.39 7.50
CA ILE A 275 4.08 -65.96 6.39
C ILE A 275 3.18 -66.79 5.45
N TYR A 276 2.17 -67.46 5.99
CA TYR A 276 1.19 -68.23 5.22
C TYR A 276 0.27 -67.32 4.38
N ILE A 277 -0.16 -66.17 4.90
CA ILE A 277 -0.97 -65.19 4.17
C ILE A 277 -0.16 -64.53 3.05
N LYS A 278 1.10 -64.17 3.31
CA LYS A 278 2.04 -63.69 2.28
C LYS A 278 2.17 -64.71 1.14
N ARG A 279 2.30 -66.00 1.45
CA ARG A 279 2.36 -67.07 0.43
C ARG A 279 1.04 -67.28 -0.32
N LEU A 280 -0.11 -67.26 0.37
CA LEU A 280 -1.43 -67.45 -0.27
C LEU A 280 -1.75 -66.33 -1.28
N PHE A 281 -1.45 -65.08 -0.96
CA PHE A 281 -1.69 -63.95 -1.87
C PHE A 281 -0.66 -63.83 -3.00
N PHE A 282 0.59 -64.27 -2.79
CA PHE A 282 1.59 -64.34 -3.87
C PHE A 282 1.33 -65.49 -4.86
N PHE A 283 0.71 -66.59 -4.42
CA PHE A 283 0.36 -67.71 -5.31
C PHE A 283 -0.96 -67.49 -6.08
N SER A 284 -1.89 -66.67 -5.59
CA SER A 284 -3.13 -66.35 -6.30
C SER A 284 -2.96 -65.39 -7.49
N GLY A 285 -1.72 -64.99 -7.83
CA GLY A 285 -1.37 -64.13 -8.97
C GLY A 285 -0.88 -64.85 -10.23
N PHE A 286 -0.94 -66.19 -10.27
CA PHE A 286 -0.78 -66.96 -11.51
C PHE A 286 -2.10 -67.65 -11.84
N GLY A 287 -2.94 -66.95 -12.60
CA GLY A 287 -4.21 -67.44 -13.14
C GLY A 287 -4.78 -66.41 -14.12
#